data_AF-V6LVC3-F1
#
_entry.id   AF-V6LVC3-F1
#
_cell.length_a   1.000
_cell.length_b   1.000
_cell.length_c   1.000
_cell.angle_alpha   90.00
_cell.angle_beta   90.00
_cell.angle_gamma   90.00
#
_symmetry.space_group_name_H-M   'P 1'
#
loop_
_entity.id
_entity.type
_entity.pdbx_description
1 polymer ?
#
loop_
_entity_poly.entity_id
_entity_poly.type
_entity_poly.pdbx_seq_one_letter_code
_entity_poly.pdbx_strand_id
1 'polypeptide(L)'
;MKYHPELYTKLFIEADVEKISYLKLSEVPKAIFSLNIPVTVEQVKKVTEVAKLPEKLILRDFVRLVYILDNADPDDSKTILFLANDTDYKQKVQVDIFKNLNRIGIPCHQDDVVDIMRELADQDGFVSYELFISVCSEVI
;
A
#
# COMPACT_ATOMS: atom_id res chain seq x y z
N MET A 1 -2.78 3.86 11.70
CA MET A 1 -1.75 4.18 10.69
C MET A 1 -1.50 5.69 10.64
N LYS A 2 -0.31 6.13 10.24
CA LYS A 2 0.08 7.54 10.17
C LYS A 2 0.03 8.04 8.73
N TYR A 3 -0.57 9.20 8.50
CA TYR A 3 -0.58 9.86 7.20
C TYR A 3 -0.11 11.31 7.34
N HIS A 4 1.00 11.64 6.67
CA HIS A 4 1.66 12.96 6.74
C HIS A 4 1.78 13.58 5.34
N PRO A 5 0.66 14.02 4.72
CA PRO A 5 0.62 14.44 3.31
C PRO A 5 1.57 15.60 2.98
N GLU A 6 1.66 16.58 3.87
CA GLU A 6 2.52 17.75 3.69
C GLU A 6 4.00 17.37 3.71
N LEU A 7 4.37 16.46 4.62
CA LEU A 7 5.72 15.93 4.72
C LEU A 7 6.08 15.13 3.47
N TYR A 8 5.21 14.21 3.03
CA TYR A 8 5.48 13.38 1.84
C TYR A 8 5.57 14.23 0.58
N THR A 9 4.74 15.27 0.47
CA THR A 9 4.80 16.23 -0.64
C THR A 9 6.11 17.00 -0.63
N LYS A 10 6.57 17.45 0.54
CA LYS A 10 7.86 18.14 0.68
C LYS A 10 9.03 17.25 0.24
N LEU A 11 9.05 15.99 0.66
CA LEU A 11 10.10 15.04 0.26
C LEU A 11 10.14 14.84 -1.27
N PHE A 12 8.98 14.77 -1.93
CA PHE A 12 8.91 14.69 -3.39
C PHE A 12 9.56 15.91 -4.05
N ILE A 13 9.19 17.12 -3.61
CA ILE A 13 9.70 18.37 -4.16
C ILE A 13 11.22 18.49 -3.98
N GLU A 14 11.73 18.07 -2.81
CA GLU A 14 13.17 18.10 -2.53
C GLU A 14 13.96 17.07 -3.36
N ALA A 15 13.34 15.92 -3.68
CA ALA A 15 13.95 14.87 -4.48
C ALA A 15 13.88 15.14 -6.00
N ASP A 16 12.84 15.81 -6.51
CA ASP A 16 12.68 16.19 -7.91
C ASP A 16 13.52 17.44 -8.27
N VAL A 17 14.84 17.34 -8.07
CA VAL A 17 15.81 18.42 -8.29
C VAL A 17 15.78 18.91 -9.73
N GLU A 18 15.59 17.99 -10.68
CA GLU A 18 15.52 18.30 -12.11
C GLU A 18 14.15 18.88 -12.53
N LYS A 19 13.17 18.91 -11.63
CA LYS A 19 11.79 19.38 -11.87
C LYS A 19 11.12 18.68 -13.06
N ILE A 20 11.43 17.39 -13.24
CA ILE A 20 10.89 16.55 -14.31
C ILE A 20 9.50 16.00 -13.95
N SER A 21 8.98 16.33 -12.77
CA SER A 21 7.64 16.01 -12.27
C SER A 21 7.40 14.53 -11.98
N TYR A 22 8.45 13.71 -11.92
CA TYR A 22 8.38 12.32 -11.48
C TYR A 22 9.70 11.85 -10.85
N LEU A 23 9.60 10.85 -9.98
CA LEU A 23 10.74 10.12 -9.44
C LEU A 23 10.75 8.68 -9.96
N LYS A 24 11.94 8.15 -10.25
CA LYS A 24 12.16 6.72 -10.50
C LYS A 24 12.23 5.98 -9.18
N LEU A 25 11.90 4.69 -9.20
CA LEU A 25 11.96 3.83 -8.00
C LEU A 25 13.33 3.83 -7.31
N SER A 26 14.42 3.95 -8.07
CA SER A 26 15.79 4.02 -7.54
C SER A 26 16.08 5.27 -6.71
N GLU A 27 15.28 6.32 -6.86
CA GLU A 27 15.47 7.61 -6.17
C GLU A 27 14.73 7.64 -4.83
N VAL A 28 13.73 6.76 -4.65
CA VAL A 28 12.85 6.74 -3.47
C VAL A 28 13.61 6.51 -2.15
N PRO A 29 14.52 5.53 -2.02
CA PRO A 29 15.22 5.31 -0.73
C PRO A 29 15.97 6.55 -0.24
N LYS A 30 16.60 7.29 -1.17
CA LYS A 30 17.28 8.54 -0.84
C LYS A 30 16.29 9.65 -0.49
N ALA A 31 15.18 9.75 -1.23
CA ALA A 31 14.14 10.76 -1.01
C ALA A 31 13.49 10.65 0.37
N ILE A 32 13.33 9.43 0.90
CA ILE A 32 12.66 9.21 2.19
C ILE A 32 13.63 8.96 3.36
N PHE A 33 14.93 9.13 3.14
CA PHE A 33 15.96 8.84 4.15
C PHE A 33 15.72 9.59 5.47
N SER A 34 15.22 10.84 5.40
CA SER A 34 14.91 11.67 6.57
C SER A 34 13.76 11.15 7.43
N LEU A 35 12.94 10.22 6.91
CA LEU A 35 11.89 9.53 7.68
C LEU A 35 12.43 8.38 8.52
N ASN A 36 13.73 8.04 8.40
CA ASN A 36 14.34 6.88 9.03
C ASN A 36 13.63 5.55 8.68
N ILE A 37 13.12 5.45 7.45
CA ILE A 37 12.54 4.22 6.90
C ILE A 37 13.64 3.49 6.11
N PRO A 38 14.27 2.43 6.67
CA PRO A 38 15.35 1.74 5.99
C PRO A 38 14.79 0.83 4.90
N VAL A 39 14.87 1.25 3.64
CA VAL A 39 14.41 0.45 2.50
C VAL A 39 15.44 0.40 1.39
N THR A 40 15.54 -0.74 0.72
CA THR A 40 16.33 -0.92 -0.49
C THR A 40 15.51 -0.60 -1.74
N VAL A 41 16.19 -0.45 -2.89
CA VAL A 41 15.51 -0.25 -4.18
C VAL A 41 14.67 -1.50 -4.54
N GLU A 42 15.15 -2.69 -4.20
CA GLU A 42 14.45 -3.95 -4.40
C GLU A 42 13.16 -4.02 -3.59
N GLN A 43 13.21 -3.57 -2.32
CA GLN A 43 12.03 -3.47 -1.47
C GLN A 43 11.02 -2.46 -2.03
N VAL A 44 11.48 -1.29 -2.49
CA VAL A 44 10.62 -0.32 -3.16
C VAL A 44 9.92 -0.94 -4.38
N LYS A 45 10.66 -1.66 -5.22
CA LYS A 45 10.10 -2.37 -6.38
C LYS A 45 9.02 -3.38 -5.97
N LYS A 46 9.30 -4.21 -4.98
CA LYS A 46 8.34 -5.20 -4.44
C LYS A 46 7.05 -4.53 -3.96
N VAL A 47 7.18 -3.46 -3.17
CA VAL A 47 6.01 -2.71 -2.68
C VAL A 47 5.21 -2.10 -3.85
N THR A 48 5.89 -1.51 -4.83
CA THR A 48 5.21 -0.92 -6.00
C THR A 48 4.49 -1.96 -6.85
N GLU A 49 5.03 -3.18 -6.96
CA GLU A 49 4.41 -4.29 -7.68
C GLU A 49 3.10 -4.74 -6.98
N VAL A 50 3.16 -4.96 -5.67
CA VAL A 50 1.97 -5.35 -4.88
C VAL A 50 0.91 -4.23 -4.92
N ALA A 51 1.34 -2.98 -4.77
CA ALA A 51 0.47 -1.80 -4.75
C ALA A 51 -0.01 -1.34 -6.14
N LYS A 52 0.50 -1.95 -7.23
CA LYS A 52 0.24 -1.56 -8.63
C LYS A 52 0.54 -0.09 -8.91
N LEU A 53 1.67 0.39 -8.41
CA LEU A 53 2.16 1.74 -8.69
C LEU A 53 3.07 1.74 -9.94
N PRO A 54 3.11 2.85 -10.71
CA PRO A 54 3.96 2.94 -11.89
C PRO A 54 5.45 3.01 -11.53
N GLU A 55 6.33 2.66 -12.47
CA GLU A 55 7.79 2.78 -12.28
C GLU A 55 8.27 4.25 -12.20
N LYS A 56 7.49 5.16 -12.79
CA LYS A 56 7.68 6.61 -12.72
C LYS A 56 6.60 7.20 -11.83
N LEU A 57 7.00 7.62 -10.64
CA LEU A 57 6.10 8.10 -9.61
C LEU A 57 5.90 9.59 -9.78
N ILE A 58 4.70 10.00 -10.20
CA ILE A 58 4.27 11.39 -10.00
C ILE A 58 3.99 11.64 -8.51
N LEU A 59 3.82 12.90 -8.12
CA LEU A 59 3.59 13.29 -6.72
C LEU A 59 2.55 12.41 -6.00
N ARG A 60 1.39 12.19 -6.61
CA ARG A 60 0.32 11.37 -6.01
C ARG A 60 0.77 9.93 -5.74
N ASP A 61 1.47 9.33 -6.70
CA ASP A 61 1.89 7.93 -6.60
C ASP A 61 3.04 7.78 -5.60
N PHE A 62 3.93 8.77 -5.53
CA PHE A 62 4.97 8.86 -4.50
C PHE A 62 4.37 8.99 -3.10
N VAL A 63 3.43 9.91 -2.88
CA VAL A 63 2.76 10.09 -1.58
C VAL A 63 2.13 8.78 -1.11
N ARG A 64 1.47 8.05 -2.02
CA ARG A 64 0.88 6.74 -1.72
C ARG A 64 1.94 5.69 -1.42
N LEU A 65 3.05 5.66 -2.15
CA LEU A 65 4.16 4.75 -1.87
C LEU A 65 4.78 5.02 -0.48
N VAL A 66 5.06 6.28 -0.16
CA VAL A 66 5.65 6.65 1.14
C VAL A 66 4.70 6.33 2.28
N TYR A 67 3.38 6.57 2.12
CA TYR A 67 2.38 6.14 3.09
C TYR A 67 2.47 4.63 3.37
N ILE A 68 2.60 3.80 2.33
CA ILE A 68 2.73 2.35 2.48
C ILE A 68 4.04 2.01 3.22
N LEU A 69 5.18 2.56 2.79
CA LEU A 69 6.49 2.28 3.37
C LEU A 69 6.62 2.75 4.83
N ASP A 70 5.89 3.79 5.23
CA ASP A 70 5.87 4.29 6.61
C ASP A 70 4.96 3.44 7.55
N ASN A 71 4.10 2.60 6.98
CA ASN A 71 3.10 1.85 7.73
C ASN A 71 3.14 0.32 7.52
N ALA A 72 4.00 -0.18 6.65
CA ALA A 72 4.13 -1.61 6.36
C ALA A 72 5.59 -2.04 6.27
N ASP A 73 5.85 -3.26 6.74
CA ASP A 73 7.07 -3.98 6.38
C ASP A 73 7.05 -4.25 4.87
N PRO A 74 8.12 -3.92 4.10
CA PRO A 74 8.22 -4.22 2.68
C PRO A 74 8.04 -5.71 2.32
N ASP A 75 8.20 -6.61 3.29
CA ASP A 75 7.97 -8.05 3.14
C ASP A 75 6.56 -8.51 3.52
N ASP A 76 5.74 -7.65 4.15
CA ASP A 76 4.34 -7.93 4.46
C ASP A 76 3.39 -7.54 3.32
N SER A 77 3.29 -8.43 2.34
CA SER A 77 2.41 -8.24 1.18
C SER A 77 0.92 -8.03 1.54
N LYS A 78 0.46 -8.50 2.71
CA LYS A 78 -0.94 -8.35 3.14
C LYS A 78 -1.22 -6.92 3.54
N THR A 79 -0.39 -6.38 4.42
CA THR A 79 -0.50 -4.97 4.84
C THR A 79 -0.26 -4.03 3.66
N ILE A 80 0.71 -4.33 2.79
CA ILE A 80 0.92 -3.53 1.56
C ILE A 80 -0.33 -3.53 0.67
N LEU A 81 -0.93 -4.70 0.43
CA LEU A 81 -2.15 -4.80 -0.39
C LEU A 81 -3.30 -3.99 0.22
N PHE A 82 -3.49 -4.08 1.54
CA PHE A 82 -4.51 -3.30 2.25
C PHE A 82 -4.28 -1.80 2.08
N LEU A 83 -3.10 -1.31 2.45
CA LEU A 83 -2.75 0.12 2.39
C LEU A 83 -2.81 0.67 0.97
N ALA A 84 -2.49 -0.15 -0.03
CA ALA A 84 -2.66 0.24 -1.41
C ALA A 84 -4.13 0.54 -1.73
N ASN A 85 -5.09 -0.20 -1.19
CA ASN A 85 -6.52 -0.01 -1.49
C ASN A 85 -7.24 0.95 -0.52
N ASP A 86 -6.59 1.35 0.57
CA ASP A 86 -7.05 2.39 1.52
C ASP A 86 -6.82 3.80 0.92
N THR A 87 -7.51 4.10 -0.17
CA THR A 87 -7.25 5.30 -0.99
C THR A 87 -7.62 6.62 -0.32
N ASP A 88 -8.44 6.59 0.72
CA ASP A 88 -8.85 7.75 1.52
C ASP A 88 -8.24 7.75 2.93
N TYR A 89 -7.30 6.84 3.21
CA TYR A 89 -6.53 6.77 4.47
C TYR A 89 -7.42 6.59 5.71
N LYS A 90 -8.59 5.95 5.55
CA LYS A 90 -9.56 5.71 6.62
C LYS A 90 -9.38 4.36 7.30
N GLN A 91 -8.33 3.61 6.93
CA GLN A 91 -8.04 2.28 7.46
C GLN A 91 -9.21 1.30 7.21
N LYS A 92 -9.86 1.45 6.05
CA LYS A 92 -10.90 0.55 5.58
C LYS A 92 -10.85 0.40 4.06
N VAL A 93 -11.19 -0.79 3.57
CA VAL A 93 -11.13 -1.12 2.15
C VAL A 93 -12.40 -1.84 1.72
N GLN A 94 -12.73 -1.73 0.44
CA GLN A 94 -13.86 -2.48 -0.14
C GLN A 94 -13.59 -3.99 -0.10
N VAL A 95 -14.64 -4.79 0.14
CA VAL A 95 -14.55 -6.27 0.20
C VAL A 95 -13.91 -6.88 -1.05
N ASP A 96 -14.06 -6.27 -2.23
CA ASP A 96 -13.46 -6.76 -3.46
C ASP A 96 -11.92 -6.87 -3.41
N ILE A 97 -11.26 -6.28 -2.41
CA ILE A 97 -9.82 -6.45 -2.18
C ILE A 97 -9.41 -7.92 -2.08
N PHE A 98 -10.26 -8.80 -1.53
CA PHE A 98 -9.96 -10.21 -1.31
C PHE A 98 -9.73 -10.99 -2.62
N LYS A 99 -10.26 -10.51 -3.75
CA LYS A 99 -9.97 -11.03 -5.10
C LYS A 99 -8.49 -10.88 -5.49
N ASN A 100 -7.74 -10.04 -4.79
CA ASN A 100 -6.32 -9.82 -5.04
C ASN A 100 -5.39 -10.72 -4.19
N LEU A 101 -5.91 -11.55 -3.26
CA LEU A 101 -5.07 -12.37 -2.38
C LEU A 101 -4.21 -13.41 -3.14
N ASN A 102 -4.79 -14.10 -4.13
CA ASN A 102 -4.03 -15.04 -4.96
C ASN A 102 -2.86 -14.37 -5.69
N ARG A 103 -2.99 -13.08 -6.05
CA ARG A 103 -1.91 -12.33 -6.71
C ARG A 103 -0.69 -12.17 -5.81
N ILE A 104 -0.91 -12.04 -4.50
CA ILE A 104 0.17 -11.90 -3.52
C ILE A 104 0.60 -13.26 -2.95
N GLY A 105 0.23 -14.36 -3.62
CA GLY A 105 0.65 -15.71 -3.26
C GLY A 105 -0.12 -16.33 -2.10
N ILE A 106 -1.27 -15.74 -1.72
CA ILE A 106 -2.15 -16.29 -0.68
C ILE A 106 -3.25 -17.09 -1.36
N PRO A 107 -3.19 -18.43 -1.35
CA PRO A 107 -4.21 -19.25 -1.98
C PRO A 107 -5.52 -19.13 -1.23
N CYS A 108 -6.57 -18.68 -1.91
CA CYS A 108 -7.92 -18.68 -1.38
C CYS A 108 -8.96 -18.96 -2.47
N HIS A 109 -10.09 -19.55 -2.07
CA HIS A 109 -11.30 -19.61 -2.88
C HIS A 109 -11.92 -18.20 -2.88
N GLN A 110 -11.55 -17.40 -3.89
CA GLN A 110 -11.82 -15.96 -3.91
C GLN A 110 -13.30 -15.62 -3.75
N ASP A 111 -14.18 -16.39 -4.40
CA ASP A 111 -15.63 -16.15 -4.35
C ASP A 111 -16.19 -16.44 -2.95
N ASP A 112 -15.78 -17.55 -2.33
CA ASP A 112 -16.22 -17.91 -0.98
C ASP A 112 -15.74 -16.88 0.06
N VAL A 113 -14.49 -16.42 -0.04
CA VAL A 113 -13.96 -15.40 0.87
C VAL A 113 -14.67 -14.07 0.67
N VAL A 114 -14.92 -13.66 -0.58
CA VAL A 114 -15.66 -12.41 -0.86
C VAL A 114 -17.08 -12.48 -0.31
N ASP A 115 -17.76 -13.61 -0.46
CA ASP A 115 -19.14 -13.77 0.03
C ASP A 115 -19.22 -13.76 1.56
N ILE A 116 -18.32 -14.47 2.25
CA ILE A 116 -18.20 -14.39 3.72
C ILE A 116 -17.89 -12.94 4.14
N MET A 117 -16.99 -12.27 3.44
CA MET A 117 -16.58 -10.92 3.81
C MET A 117 -17.65 -9.86 3.55
N ARG A 118 -18.58 -10.09 2.61
CA ARG A 118 -19.76 -9.24 2.44
C ARG A 118 -20.70 -9.31 3.64
N GLU A 119 -20.78 -10.46 4.30
CA GLU A 119 -21.59 -10.60 5.53
C GLU A 119 -20.94 -9.92 6.74
N LEU A 120 -19.61 -9.82 6.76
CA LEU A 120 -18.83 -9.23 7.86
C LEU A 120 -18.49 -7.74 7.66
N ALA A 121 -18.73 -7.19 6.47
CA ALA A 121 -18.45 -5.80 6.15
C ALA A 121 -19.38 -4.83 6.90
N ASP A 122 -18.98 -3.56 6.96
CA ASP A 122 -19.87 -2.49 7.39
C ASP A 122 -21.05 -2.29 6.41
N GLN A 123 -22.01 -1.44 6.77
CA GLN A 123 -23.20 -1.19 5.94
C GLN A 123 -22.88 -0.64 4.54
N ASP A 124 -21.67 -0.12 4.33
CA ASP A 124 -21.18 0.44 3.08
C ASP A 124 -20.28 -0.56 2.30
N GLY A 125 -20.17 -1.80 2.76
CA GLY A 125 -19.35 -2.85 2.12
C GLY A 125 -17.84 -2.69 2.34
N PHE A 126 -17.43 -1.98 3.40
CA PHE A 126 -16.02 -1.84 3.77
C PHE A 126 -15.62 -2.79 4.92
N VAL A 127 -14.36 -3.18 4.88
CA VAL A 127 -13.68 -4.03 5.85
C VAL A 127 -12.56 -3.23 6.50
N SER A 128 -12.48 -3.24 7.83
CA SER A 128 -11.41 -2.58 8.58
C SER A 128 -10.08 -3.31 8.41
N TYR A 129 -8.98 -2.63 8.73
CA TYR A 129 -7.65 -3.25 8.73
C TYR A 129 -7.57 -4.51 9.61
N GLU A 130 -8.08 -4.42 10.85
CA GLU A 130 -8.03 -5.52 11.81
C GLU A 130 -8.77 -6.76 11.28
N LEU A 131 -9.97 -6.57 10.74
CA LEU A 131 -10.76 -7.65 10.16
C LEU A 131 -10.07 -8.25 8.93
N PHE A 132 -9.51 -7.41 8.04
CA PHE A 132 -8.76 -7.87 6.88
C PHE A 132 -7.57 -8.76 7.26
N ILE A 133 -6.77 -8.33 8.23
CA ILE A 133 -5.60 -9.10 8.69
C ILE A 133 -6.00 -10.39 9.38
N SER A 134 -7.07 -10.38 10.19
CA SER A 134 -7.60 -11.60 10.85
C SER A 134 -7.96 -12.65 9.81
N VAL A 135 -8.72 -12.26 8.78
CA VAL A 135 -9.14 -13.17 7.70
C VAL A 135 -7.95 -13.70 6.93
N CYS A 136 -6.99 -12.83 6.59
CA CYS A 136 -5.76 -13.25 5.92
C CYS A 136 -4.83 -14.11 6.80
N SER A 137 -5.14 -14.29 8.09
CA SER A 137 -4.41 -15.16 9.01
C SER A 137 -5.16 -16.46 9.29
N GLU A 138 -6.48 -16.49 9.13
CA GLU A 138 -7.31 -17.69 9.31
C GLU A 138 -7.53 -18.50 8.02
N VAL A 139 -7.46 -17.85 6.85
CA VAL A 139 -7.62 -18.49 5.54
C VAL A 139 -6.30 -19.14 5.04
N ILE A 140 -5.20 -19.00 5.80
CA ILE A 140 -3.86 -19.54 5.50
C ILE A 140 -3.48 -20.66 6.47
#